data_AF-A0A1C3KCY0-F1
#
_entry.id   AF-A0A1C3KCY0-F1
#
_cell.length_a   1.000
_cell.length_b   1.000
_cell.length_c   1.000
_cell.angle_alpha   90.00
_cell.angle_beta   90.00
_cell.angle_gamma   90.00
#
_symmetry.space_group_name_H-M   'P 1'
#
loop_
_entity.id
_entity.type
_entity.pdbx_description
1 polymer ?
#
loop_
_entity_poly.entity_id
_entity_poly.type
_entity_poly.pdbx_seq_one_letter_code
_entity_poly.pdbx_strand_id
1 'polypeptide(L)'
;MITLRRSFSYKKFSSLYGPCTFKRFVTYYTTTHEYIKINEQNLNDLKNKNNVQCKIGISSYGTEKLGEIVYIDITHNINDYIKKGDCIATIESVKSVGDVYTPISGKIVDINSKVIDNVNLMNGHSESEGWIMELLTNDINEKEIMDSTEYKKACEEEEQKEEKKMEQSEINCLEEKNKNKIFDLNDIKSIENKGKND
;
A
#
# COMPACT_ATOMS: atom_id res chain seq x y z
N MET A 1 -13.09 59.35 -49.81
CA MET A 1 -13.47 58.05 -50.42
C MET A 1 -12.29 57.09 -50.22
N ILE A 2 -12.58 55.85 -49.83
CA ILE A 2 -11.65 54.73 -49.50
C ILE A 2 -11.19 54.67 -48.03
N THR A 3 -12.01 54.05 -47.19
CA THR A 3 -11.58 53.42 -45.93
C THR A 3 -11.36 51.93 -46.18
N LEU A 4 -10.10 51.50 -46.08
CA LEU A 4 -9.68 50.09 -46.21
C LEU A 4 -10.17 49.29 -44.98
N ARG A 5 -11.22 48.48 -45.15
CA ARG A 5 -11.55 47.41 -44.20
C ARG A 5 -10.57 46.26 -44.41
N ARG A 6 -9.65 46.07 -43.47
CA ARG A 6 -8.86 44.83 -43.37
C ARG A 6 -9.77 43.71 -42.87
N SER A 7 -10.20 42.85 -43.79
CA SER A 7 -10.87 41.59 -43.49
C SER A 7 -9.87 40.64 -42.84
N PHE A 8 -9.91 40.49 -41.51
CA PHE A 8 -9.19 39.42 -40.83
C PHE A 8 -9.90 38.10 -41.14
N SER A 9 -9.32 37.34 -42.07
CA SER A 9 -9.71 35.96 -42.33
C SER A 9 -9.28 35.11 -41.13
N TYR A 10 -10.24 34.71 -40.31
CA TYR A 10 -10.05 33.69 -39.28
C TYR A 10 -9.80 32.35 -39.99
N LYS A 11 -8.53 31.94 -40.07
CA LYS A 11 -8.19 30.56 -40.42
C LYS A 11 -8.77 29.64 -39.35
N LYS A 12 -9.74 28.82 -39.76
CA LYS A 12 -10.28 27.68 -39.01
C LYS A 12 -9.10 26.85 -38.49
N PHE A 13 -8.84 26.89 -37.19
CA PHE A 13 -7.96 25.93 -36.54
C PHE A 13 -8.65 24.57 -36.66
N SER A 14 -8.17 23.74 -37.59
CA SER A 14 -8.59 22.35 -37.68
C SER A 14 -8.15 21.64 -36.42
N SER A 15 -9.13 21.29 -35.59
CA SER A 15 -8.99 20.42 -34.43
C SER A 15 -8.30 19.12 -34.84
N LEU A 16 -7.00 19.03 -34.56
CA LEU A 16 -6.20 17.79 -34.62
C LEU A 16 -6.25 17.04 -33.28
N TYR A 17 -7.27 17.28 -32.46
CA TYR A 17 -7.56 16.46 -31.31
C TYR A 17 -8.51 15.34 -31.75
N GLY A 18 -7.94 14.20 -32.12
CA GLY A 18 -8.65 12.94 -31.96
C GLY A 18 -9.05 12.78 -30.49
N PRO A 19 -10.10 12.00 -30.15
CA PRO A 19 -10.45 11.75 -28.77
C PRO A 19 -9.25 11.12 -28.06
N CYS A 20 -8.55 11.94 -27.26
CA CYS A 20 -7.55 11.47 -26.33
C CYS A 20 -8.33 10.66 -25.29
N THR A 21 -8.45 9.36 -25.53
CA THR A 21 -9.04 8.41 -24.59
C THR A 21 -8.02 8.22 -23.48
N PHE A 22 -7.98 9.17 -22.55
CA PHE A 22 -7.19 9.05 -21.34
C PHE A 22 -7.65 7.77 -20.63
N LYS A 23 -6.82 6.72 -20.66
CA LYS A 23 -7.07 5.50 -19.90
C LYS A 23 -7.19 5.89 -18.43
N ARG A 24 -8.40 5.82 -17.89
CA ARG A 24 -8.70 6.19 -16.50
C ARG A 24 -8.44 4.96 -15.66
N PHE A 25 -7.42 5.02 -14.82
CA PHE A 25 -7.13 3.98 -13.85
C PHE A 25 -7.75 4.35 -12.51
N VAL A 26 -8.32 3.36 -11.83
CA VAL A 26 -8.79 3.48 -10.44
C VAL A 26 -8.01 2.49 -9.60
N THR A 27 -7.50 2.96 -8.45
CA THR A 27 -6.76 2.13 -7.49
C THR A 27 -7.63 1.83 -6.30
N TYR A 28 -7.68 0.56 -5.92
CA TYR A 28 -8.28 0.05 -4.69
C TYR A 28 -7.21 -0.61 -3.84
N TYR A 29 -7.46 -0.74 -2.55
CA TYR A 29 -6.48 -1.18 -1.56
C TYR A 29 -7.03 -2.28 -0.67
N THR A 30 -6.14 -3.05 -0.04
CA THR A 30 -6.49 -4.08 0.95
C THR A 30 -6.04 -3.64 2.34
N THR A 31 -6.51 -4.35 3.37
CA THR A 31 -6.06 -4.13 4.75
C THR A 31 -4.60 -4.50 4.96
N THR A 32 -4.06 -5.37 4.11
CA THR A 32 -2.65 -5.82 4.12
C THR A 32 -1.73 -4.96 3.25
N HIS A 33 -2.23 -3.81 2.79
CA HIS A 33 -1.48 -2.78 2.05
C HIS A 33 -1.05 -3.15 0.63
N GLU A 34 -1.67 -4.16 0.02
CA GLU A 34 -1.63 -4.34 -1.43
C GLU A 34 -2.65 -3.43 -2.12
N TYR A 35 -2.40 -3.15 -3.39
CA TYR A 35 -3.33 -2.41 -4.24
C TYR A 35 -3.72 -3.19 -5.48
N ILE A 36 -4.91 -2.88 -6.00
CA ILE A 36 -5.42 -3.31 -7.29
C ILE A 36 -5.70 -2.07 -8.12
N LYS A 37 -5.00 -1.94 -9.25
CA LYS A 37 -5.22 -0.88 -10.21
C LYS A 37 -5.96 -1.42 -11.41
N ILE A 38 -7.20 -0.96 -11.57
CA ILE A 38 -8.12 -1.38 -12.62
C ILE A 38 -8.09 -0.34 -13.74
N ASN A 39 -7.93 -0.79 -14.99
CA ASN A 39 -7.99 0.07 -16.17
C ASN A 39 -9.44 0.39 -16.59
N GLU A 40 -10.29 0.79 -15.65
CA GLU A 40 -11.69 1.17 -15.89
C GLU A 40 -12.16 2.23 -14.89
N GLN A 41 -13.21 2.97 -15.26
CA GLN A 41 -13.65 4.15 -14.49
C GLN A 41 -14.39 3.82 -13.19
N ASN A 42 -15.08 2.68 -13.12
CA ASN A 42 -15.91 2.32 -11.97
C ASN A 42 -16.06 0.79 -11.86
N LEU A 43 -16.10 0.30 -10.63
CA LEU A 43 -16.36 -1.11 -10.30
C LEU A 43 -17.72 -1.60 -10.83
N ASN A 44 -18.73 -0.71 -10.87
CA ASN A 44 -20.05 -1.04 -11.40
C ASN A 44 -20.03 -1.38 -12.90
N ASP A 45 -19.08 -0.84 -13.66
CA ASP A 45 -18.93 -1.11 -15.09
C ASP A 45 -18.34 -2.50 -15.34
N LEU A 46 -17.78 -3.14 -14.31
CA LEU A 46 -17.18 -4.47 -14.38
C LEU A 46 -18.20 -5.60 -14.25
N LYS A 47 -19.40 -5.34 -13.70
CA LYS A 47 -20.42 -6.37 -13.43
C LYS A 47 -20.85 -7.19 -14.65
N ASN A 48 -20.64 -6.66 -15.86
CA ASN A 48 -20.98 -7.32 -17.12
C ASN A 48 -19.75 -7.65 -18.00
N LYS A 49 -18.52 -7.46 -17.49
CA LYS A 49 -17.30 -7.58 -18.28
C LYS A 49 -16.49 -8.79 -17.82
N ASN A 50 -16.13 -9.63 -18.78
CA ASN A 50 -15.21 -10.73 -18.56
C ASN A 50 -13.77 -10.29 -18.85
N ASN A 51 -12.82 -10.87 -18.15
CA ASN A 51 -11.38 -10.67 -18.26
C ASN A 51 -10.99 -9.21 -18.02
N VAL A 52 -11.33 -8.71 -16.83
CA VAL A 52 -10.91 -7.39 -16.37
C VAL A 52 -9.41 -7.40 -16.14
N GLN A 53 -8.72 -6.45 -16.76
CA GLN A 53 -7.27 -6.28 -16.64
C GLN A 53 -6.94 -5.41 -15.41
N CYS A 54 -6.19 -6.00 -14.48
CA CYS A 54 -5.85 -5.41 -13.19
C CYS A 54 -4.36 -5.54 -12.92
N LYS A 55 -3.72 -4.48 -12.44
CA LYS A 55 -2.34 -4.50 -11.95
C LYS A 55 -2.33 -4.58 -10.44
N ILE A 56 -1.45 -5.41 -9.88
CA ILE A 56 -1.30 -5.61 -8.44
C ILE A 56 0.10 -5.18 -8.03
N GLY A 57 0.20 -4.59 -6.85
CA GLY A 57 1.46 -4.22 -6.21
C GLY A 57 1.24 -3.90 -4.73
N ILE A 58 2.29 -3.39 -4.09
CA ILE A 58 2.26 -2.92 -2.70
C ILE A 58 2.04 -1.40 -2.67
N SER A 59 1.25 -0.88 -1.74
CA SER A 59 1.00 0.56 -1.63
C SER A 59 2.25 1.31 -1.17
N SER A 60 2.30 2.63 -1.39
CA SER A 60 3.41 3.44 -0.87
C SER A 60 3.55 3.33 0.66
N TYR A 61 2.43 3.28 1.38
CA TYR A 61 2.42 3.07 2.83
C TYR A 61 3.00 1.70 3.22
N GLY A 62 2.62 0.64 2.49
CA GLY A 62 3.17 -0.71 2.70
C GLY A 62 4.68 -0.74 2.49
N THR A 63 5.19 -0.09 1.44
CA THR A 63 6.64 0.02 1.21
C THR A 63 7.34 0.81 2.31
N GLU A 64 6.76 1.91 2.79
CA GLU A 64 7.34 2.72 3.88
C GLU A 64 7.42 1.95 5.20
N LYS A 65 6.41 1.13 5.50
CA LYS A 65 6.36 0.25 6.68
C LYS A 65 7.44 -0.83 6.67
N LEU A 66 7.67 -1.45 5.51
CA LEU A 66 8.79 -2.39 5.33
C LEU A 66 10.13 -1.65 5.42
N GLY A 67 10.20 -0.44 4.87
CA GLY A 67 11.42 0.35 4.71
C GLY A 67 12.01 0.18 3.31
N GLU A 68 13.27 0.56 3.14
CA GLU A 68 13.92 0.52 1.82
C GLU A 68 14.01 -0.92 1.31
N ILE A 69 13.28 -1.18 0.21
CA ILE A 69 13.26 -2.47 -0.47
C ILE A 69 14.57 -2.65 -1.24
N VAL A 70 15.22 -3.79 -1.02
CA VAL A 70 16.49 -4.14 -1.64
C VAL A 70 16.37 -5.34 -2.57
N TYR A 71 15.33 -6.16 -2.43
CA TYR A 71 15.13 -7.35 -3.25
C TYR A 71 13.65 -7.75 -3.34
N ILE A 72 13.29 -8.37 -4.46
CA ILE A 72 11.98 -8.96 -4.73
C ILE A 72 12.16 -10.33 -5.40
N ASP A 73 11.42 -11.33 -4.92
CA ASP A 73 11.29 -12.65 -5.53
C ASP A 73 9.85 -12.90 -5.95
N ILE A 74 9.60 -13.22 -7.22
CA ILE A 74 8.26 -13.46 -7.77
C ILE A 74 8.13 -14.96 -8.05
N THR A 75 7.15 -15.60 -7.42
CA THR A 75 7.04 -17.07 -7.35
C THR A 75 6.22 -17.71 -8.47
N HIS A 76 5.56 -16.91 -9.31
CA HIS A 76 4.65 -17.38 -10.37
C HIS A 76 5.14 -16.97 -11.76
N ASN A 77 4.68 -17.70 -12.78
CA ASN A 77 4.99 -17.44 -14.18
C ASN A 77 3.80 -16.83 -14.93
N ILE A 78 4.10 -16.18 -16.06
CA ILE A 78 3.06 -15.71 -16.99
C ILE A 78 2.23 -16.91 -17.46
N ASN A 79 0.90 -16.74 -17.50
CA ASN A 79 -0.14 -17.73 -17.76
C ASN A 79 -0.58 -18.62 -16.58
N ASP A 80 0.09 -18.54 -15.43
CA ASP A 80 -0.38 -19.25 -14.24
C ASP A 80 -1.73 -18.69 -13.78
N TYR A 81 -2.56 -19.56 -13.19
CA TYR A 81 -3.80 -19.16 -12.54
C TYR A 81 -3.59 -19.14 -11.04
N ILE A 82 -3.77 -17.97 -10.43
CA ILE A 82 -3.60 -17.75 -9.00
C ILE A 82 -4.95 -17.50 -8.33
N LYS A 83 -5.06 -17.94 -7.09
CA LYS A 83 -6.24 -17.74 -6.25
C LYS A 83 -6.02 -16.58 -5.30
N LYS A 84 -7.10 -15.91 -4.94
CA LYS A 84 -7.10 -14.92 -3.86
C LYS A 84 -6.43 -15.50 -2.62
N GLY A 85 -5.51 -14.74 -2.04
CA GLY A 85 -4.73 -15.11 -0.86
C GLY A 85 -3.46 -15.91 -1.16
N ASP A 86 -3.18 -16.24 -2.43
CA ASP A 86 -1.89 -16.84 -2.80
C ASP A 86 -0.78 -15.80 -2.66
N CYS A 87 0.38 -16.21 -2.13
CA CYS A 87 1.58 -15.38 -2.11
C CYS A 87 2.10 -15.22 -3.55
N ILE A 88 2.29 -13.98 -3.98
CA ILE A 88 2.72 -13.64 -5.34
C ILE A 88 4.16 -13.20 -5.43
N ALA A 89 4.69 -12.60 -4.36
CA ALA A 89 6.05 -12.15 -4.29
C ALA A 89 6.50 -12.06 -2.82
N THR A 90 7.79 -12.28 -2.58
CA THR A 90 8.43 -11.99 -1.30
C THR A 90 9.36 -10.79 -1.48
N ILE A 91 9.21 -9.79 -0.62
CA ILE A 91 9.98 -8.54 -0.62
C ILE A 91 10.92 -8.55 0.57
N GLU A 92 12.19 -8.26 0.32
CA GLU A 92 13.19 -8.05 1.36
C GLU A 92 13.59 -6.57 1.40
N SER A 93 13.57 -6.02 2.61
CA SER A 93 13.98 -4.65 2.91
C SER A 93 15.13 -4.66 3.91
N VAL A 94 15.73 -3.49 4.13
CA VAL A 94 16.79 -3.32 5.14
C VAL A 94 16.30 -3.63 6.56
N LYS A 95 14.98 -3.52 6.83
CA LYS A 95 14.43 -3.69 8.19
C LYS A 95 13.71 -5.02 8.39
N SER A 96 13.06 -5.54 7.34
CA SER A 96 12.17 -6.70 7.44
C SER A 96 12.00 -7.41 6.10
N VAL A 97 11.45 -8.62 6.17
CA VAL A 97 10.97 -9.38 5.02
C VAL A 97 9.45 -9.43 5.09
N GLY A 98 8.78 -9.24 3.95
CA GLY A 98 7.33 -9.26 3.83
C GLY A 98 6.89 -10.05 2.60
N ASP A 99 5.81 -10.80 2.75
CA ASP A 99 5.15 -11.47 1.63
C ASP A 99 4.01 -10.61 1.09
N VAL A 100 3.85 -10.60 -0.22
CA VAL A 100 2.77 -9.91 -0.93
C VAL A 100 1.77 -10.95 -1.41
N TYR A 101 0.50 -10.73 -1.12
CA TYR A 101 -0.58 -11.65 -1.47
C TYR A 101 -1.47 -11.07 -2.57
N THR A 102 -2.01 -11.92 -3.44
CA THR A 102 -3.00 -11.46 -4.42
C THR A 102 -4.37 -11.27 -3.75
N PRO A 103 -5.01 -10.11 -3.87
CA PRO A 103 -6.36 -9.89 -3.32
C PRO A 103 -7.47 -10.46 -4.20
N ILE A 104 -7.16 -10.90 -5.42
CA ILE A 104 -8.12 -11.42 -6.41
C ILE A 104 -7.61 -12.70 -7.06
N SER A 105 -8.55 -13.54 -7.50
CA SER A 105 -8.21 -14.71 -8.32
C SER A 105 -8.17 -14.32 -9.79
N GLY A 106 -7.23 -14.88 -10.56
CA GLY A 106 -7.12 -14.54 -11.97
C GLY A 106 -5.99 -15.25 -12.68
N LYS A 107 -5.93 -15.03 -14.00
CA LYS A 107 -4.83 -15.52 -14.84
C LYS A 107 -3.76 -14.44 -14.99
N ILE A 108 -2.51 -14.78 -14.72
CA ILE A 108 -1.37 -13.87 -14.92
C ILE A 108 -1.16 -13.63 -16.42
N VAL A 109 -1.15 -12.36 -16.82
CA VAL A 109 -0.89 -11.95 -18.21
C VAL A 109 0.44 -11.23 -18.39
N ASP A 110 0.95 -10.60 -17.33
CA ASP A 110 2.24 -9.95 -17.37
C ASP A 110 2.90 -9.90 -15.98
N ILE A 111 4.23 -9.88 -15.96
CA ILE A 111 5.05 -9.73 -14.76
C ILE A 111 6.03 -8.61 -15.04
N ASN A 112 6.15 -7.66 -14.10
CA ASN A 112 6.99 -6.49 -14.32
C ASN A 112 8.47 -6.81 -14.17
N SER A 113 9.15 -7.14 -15.27
CA SER A 113 10.60 -7.36 -15.27
C SER A 113 11.40 -6.14 -14.78
N LYS A 114 10.86 -4.93 -14.90
CA LYS A 114 11.57 -3.71 -14.50
C LYS A 114 11.80 -3.59 -13.00
N VAL A 115 10.88 -4.11 -12.16
CA VAL A 115 11.07 -4.09 -10.70
C VAL A 115 12.07 -5.16 -10.25
N ILE A 116 12.19 -6.26 -11.00
CA ILE A 116 13.21 -7.28 -10.78
C ILE A 116 14.60 -6.69 -11.07
N ASP A 117 14.73 -5.96 -12.18
CA ASP A 117 15.99 -5.31 -12.57
C ASP A 117 16.32 -4.07 -11.72
N ASN A 118 15.29 -3.34 -11.26
CA ASN A 118 15.44 -2.11 -10.51
C ASN A 118 14.34 -1.94 -9.45
N VAL A 119 14.63 -2.44 -8.24
CA VAL A 119 13.74 -2.36 -7.07
C VAL A 119 13.46 -0.93 -6.60
N ASN A 120 14.27 0.07 -6.98
CA ASN A 120 14.02 1.47 -6.62
C ASN A 120 12.69 2.00 -7.16
N LEU A 121 12.15 1.38 -8.22
CA LEU A 121 10.81 1.68 -8.72
C LEU A 121 9.73 1.41 -7.67
N MET A 122 9.92 0.41 -6.81
CA MET A 122 8.99 0.13 -5.71
C MET A 122 9.11 1.20 -4.62
N ASN A 123 10.34 1.60 -4.26
CA ASN A 123 10.58 2.60 -3.22
C ASN A 123 10.04 4.00 -3.58
N GLY A 124 10.20 4.44 -4.84
CA GLY A 124 9.80 5.80 -5.25
C GLY A 124 8.49 5.89 -6.04
N HIS A 125 8.08 4.79 -6.67
CA HIS A 125 7.02 4.76 -7.68
C HIS A 125 6.11 3.53 -7.53
N SER A 126 5.88 3.08 -6.27
CA SER A 126 5.19 1.83 -5.97
C SER A 126 3.87 1.66 -6.73
N GLU A 127 3.03 2.70 -6.72
CA GLU A 127 1.71 2.62 -7.38
C GLU A 127 1.76 2.89 -8.89
N SER A 128 2.84 3.44 -9.44
CA SER A 128 2.93 3.78 -10.88
C SER A 128 3.76 2.75 -11.64
N GLU A 129 5.08 2.78 -11.48
CA GLU A 129 6.02 1.92 -12.19
C GLU A 129 6.41 0.67 -11.39
N GLY A 130 6.14 0.68 -10.08
CA GLY A 130 6.45 -0.39 -9.12
C GLY A 130 5.41 -1.51 -9.02
N TRP A 131 4.50 -1.65 -9.99
CA TRP A 131 3.55 -2.78 -10.02
C TRP A 131 4.31 -4.11 -10.17
N ILE A 132 3.78 -5.19 -9.61
CA ILE A 132 4.46 -6.50 -9.55
C ILE A 132 3.96 -7.41 -10.68
N MET A 133 2.64 -7.56 -10.79
CA MET A 133 2.00 -8.43 -11.78
C MET A 133 0.72 -7.84 -12.33
N GLU A 134 0.32 -8.32 -13.50
CA GLU A 134 -0.94 -8.00 -14.14
C GLU A 134 -1.78 -9.27 -14.35
N LEU A 135 -3.05 -9.21 -13.97
CA LEU A 135 -4.01 -10.30 -14.03
C LEU A 135 -5.18 -9.97 -14.94
N LEU A 136 -5.76 -11.02 -15.52
CA LEU A 136 -7.14 -11.04 -16.00
C LEU A 136 -8.02 -11.75 -14.96
N THR A 137 -9.03 -11.06 -14.47
CA THR A 137 -9.98 -11.58 -13.47
C THR A 137 -11.42 -11.40 -13.92
N ASN A 138 -12.30 -12.25 -13.38
CA ASN A 138 -13.76 -12.12 -13.49
C ASN A 138 -14.41 -11.92 -12.10
N ASP A 139 -13.61 -11.90 -11.04
CA ASP A 139 -14.11 -12.01 -9.67
C ASP A 139 -13.39 -10.97 -8.78
N ILE A 140 -13.96 -9.77 -8.76
CA ILE A 140 -13.52 -8.68 -7.89
C ILE A 140 -14.60 -8.48 -6.83
N ASN A 141 -14.26 -8.77 -5.58
CA ASN A 141 -15.17 -8.61 -4.47
C ASN A 141 -15.04 -7.20 -3.87
N GLU A 142 -16.03 -6.34 -4.16
CA GLU A 142 -16.05 -4.94 -3.71
C GLU A 142 -16.00 -4.79 -2.17
N LYS A 143 -16.36 -5.82 -1.40
CA LYS A 143 -16.41 -5.77 0.07
C LYS A 143 -15.04 -5.95 0.73
N GLU A 144 -14.06 -6.43 -0.02
CA GLU A 144 -12.73 -6.78 0.49
C GLU A 144 -11.66 -5.81 0.00
N ILE A 145 -12.08 -4.77 -0.72
CA ILE A 145 -11.23 -3.72 -1.25
C ILE A 145 -11.77 -2.37 -0.80
N MET A 146 -10.85 -1.46 -0.52
CA MET A 146 -11.12 -0.12 -0.02
C MET A 146 -10.77 0.89 -1.10
N ASP A 147 -11.51 1.99 -1.16
CA ASP A 147 -11.10 3.12 -1.99
C ASP A 147 -9.93 3.88 -1.35
N SER A 148 -9.34 4.82 -2.10
CA SER A 148 -8.19 5.61 -1.62
C SER A 148 -8.51 6.44 -0.36
N THR A 149 -9.76 6.87 -0.17
CA THR A 149 -10.15 7.70 0.98
C THR A 149 -10.30 6.84 2.23
N GLU A 150 -10.94 5.68 2.10
CA GLU A 150 -11.07 4.70 3.17
C GLU A 150 -9.71 4.15 3.59
N TYR A 151 -8.86 3.79 2.62
CA TYR A 151 -7.52 3.29 2.90
C TYR A 151 -6.64 4.28 3.66
N LYS A 152 -6.67 5.57 3.29
CA LYS A 152 -5.91 6.61 4.01
C LYS A 152 -6.33 6.72 5.47
N LYS A 153 -7.64 6.70 5.75
CA LYS A 153 -8.15 6.72 7.12
C LYS A 153 -7.70 5.48 7.90
N ALA A 154 -7.77 4.30 7.28
CA ALA A 154 -7.28 3.07 7.91
C ALA A 154 -5.79 3.16 8.28
N CYS A 155 -4.96 3.70 7.39
CA CYS A 155 -3.52 3.90 7.64
C CYS A 155 -3.26 4.89 8.79
N GLU A 156 -3.98 6.02 8.82
CA GLU A 156 -3.88 7.02 9.90
C GLU A 156 -4.30 6.43 11.26
N GLU A 157 -5.38 5.64 11.28
CA GLU A 157 -5.83 4.97 12.50
C GLU A 157 -4.84 3.91 12.99
N GLU A 158 -4.20 3.17 12.09
CA GLU A 158 -3.18 2.18 12.42
C GLU A 158 -1.93 2.84 13.02
N GLU A 159 -1.47 3.95 12.45
CA GLU A 159 -0.35 4.73 12.98
C GLU A 159 -0.64 5.23 14.41
N GLN A 160 -1.82 5.81 14.65
CA GLN A 160 -2.23 6.24 15.99
C GLN A 160 -2.35 5.08 16.99
N LYS A 161 -2.75 3.88 16.54
CA LYS A 161 -2.81 2.69 17.38
C LYS A 161 -1.41 2.22 17.75
N GLU A 162 -0.47 2.27 16.82
CA GLU A 162 0.94 1.93 17.07
C GLU A 162 1.59 2.90 18.06
N GLU A 163 1.38 4.22 17.89
CA GLU A 163 1.88 5.25 18.81
C GLU A 163 1.37 5.02 20.24
N LYS A 164 0.06 4.85 20.41
CA LYS A 164 -0.56 4.57 21.72
C LYS A 164 -0.04 3.27 22.34
N LYS A 165 0.22 2.25 21.51
CA LYS A 165 0.78 0.98 21.97
C LYS A 165 2.22 1.16 22.47
N MET A 166 3.02 1.98 21.79
CA MET A 166 4.37 2.33 22.22
C MET A 166 4.34 3.12 23.53
N GLU A 167 3.52 4.17 23.63
CA GLU A 167 3.35 4.95 24.87
C GLU A 167 2.91 4.07 26.05
N GLN A 168 1.94 3.18 25.84
CA GLN A 168 1.51 2.25 26.88
C GLN A 168 2.62 1.27 27.29
N SER A 169 3.44 0.81 26.35
CA SER A 169 4.57 -0.06 26.65
C SER A 169 5.64 0.65 27.49
N GLU A 170 5.87 1.94 27.25
CA GLU A 170 6.80 2.76 28.03
C GLU A 170 6.29 2.97 29.46
N ILE A 171 5.00 3.27 29.62
CA ILE A 171 4.35 3.39 30.93
C ILE A 171 4.48 2.08 31.71
N ASN A 172 4.14 0.95 31.09
CA ASN A 172 4.25 -0.37 31.73
C ASN A 172 5.69 -0.65 32.19
N CYS A 173 6.69 -0.33 31.36
CA CYS A 173 8.10 -0.52 31.70
C CYS A 173 8.54 0.36 32.90
N LEU A 174 8.04 1.58 33.00
CA LEU A 174 8.31 2.49 34.11
C LEU A 174 7.64 2.03 35.41
N GLU A 175 6.42 1.52 35.35
CA GLU A 175 5.70 0.99 36.51
C GLU A 175 6.41 -0.22 37.13
N GLU A 176 6.90 -1.15 36.30
CA GLU A 176 7.68 -2.31 36.79
C GLU A 176 8.99 -1.89 37.47
N LYS A 177 9.72 -0.92 36.91
CA LYS A 177 10.93 -0.38 37.52
C LYS A 177 10.65 0.28 38.87
N ASN A 178 9.55 1.02 38.98
CA ASN A 178 9.15 1.66 40.23
C ASN A 178 8.74 0.64 41.30
N LYS A 179 8.02 -0.42 40.91
CA LYS A 179 7.63 -1.51 41.82
C LYS A 179 8.83 -2.25 42.39
N ASN A 180 9.84 -2.53 41.57
CA ASN A 180 11.08 -3.18 42.02
C ASN A 180 11.89 -2.28 42.97
N LYS A 181 11.95 -0.96 42.70
CA LYS A 181 12.63 0.00 43.57
C LYS A 181 11.95 0.22 44.93
N ILE A 182 10.63 0.03 45.00
CA ILE A 182 9.86 0.08 46.26
C ILE A 182 10.12 -1.16 47.13
N PHE A 183 10.41 -2.32 46.53
CA PHE A 183 10.74 -3.54 47.26
C PHE A 183 12.05 -3.38 48.06
N ASP A 184 13.09 -2.82 47.43
CA ASP A 184 14.38 -2.54 48.08
C ASP A 184 14.24 -1.60 49.30
N LEU A 185 13.37 -0.58 49.23
CA LEU A 185 13.18 0.38 50.33
C LEU A 185 12.41 -0.20 51.52
N ASN A 186 11.50 -1.15 51.28
CA ASN A 186 10.72 -1.78 52.33
C ASN A 186 11.54 -2.84 53.08
N ASP A 187 12.40 -3.57 52.39
CA ASP A 187 13.34 -4.51 53.01
C ASP A 187 14.34 -3.76 53.93
N ILE A 188 14.81 -2.57 53.53
CA ILE A 188 15.69 -1.71 54.37
C ILE A 188 14.97 -1.24 55.65
N LYS A 189 13.71 -0.77 55.56
CA LYS A 189 12.94 -0.30 56.74
C LYS A 189 12.61 -1.43 57.72
N SER A 190 12.45 -2.66 57.24
CA SER A 190 12.26 -3.84 58.10
C SER A 190 13.54 -4.26 58.84
N ILE A 191 14.73 -3.91 58.33
CA ILE A 191 16.02 -4.14 59.00
C ILE A 191 16.24 -3.09 60.11
N GLU A 192 15.94 -1.81 59.87
CA GLU A 192 16.14 -0.75 60.87
C GLU A 192 15.24 -0.87 62.11
N ASN A 193 14.02 -1.40 61.96
CA ASN A 193 13.08 -1.59 63.08
C ASN A 193 13.42 -2.79 63.98
N LYS A 194 14.31 -3.71 63.55
CA LYS A 194 14.81 -4.82 64.39
C LYS A 194 15.97 -4.40 65.30
N GLY A 195 16.66 -3.30 65.01
CA GLY A 195 17.82 -2.84 65.79
C GLY A 195 17.52 -1.83 66.90
N LYS A 196 16.25 -1.48 67.15
CA LYS A 196 15.83 -0.48 68.18
C LYS A 196 15.08 -1.07 69.38
N ASN A 197 14.94 -2.39 69.46
CA ASN A 197 14.22 -3.08 70.54
C ASN A 197 15.13 -3.88 71.50
N ASP A 198 16.46 -3.69 71.43
CA ASP A 198 17.43 -4.25 72.37
C ASP A 198 18.06 -3.16 73.25
#